data_AF-A0A8B7R6N9-F1
#
_entry.id   AF-A0A8B7R6N9-F1
#
_cell.length_a   1.000
_cell.length_b   1.000
_cell.length_c   1.000
_cell.angle_alpha   90.00
_cell.angle_beta   90.00
_cell.angle_gamma   90.00
#
_symmetry.space_group_name_H-M   'P 1'
#
loop_
_entity.id
_entity.type
_entity.pdbx_description
1 polymer ?
#
loop_
_entity_poly.entity_id
_entity_poly.type
_entity_poly.pdbx_seq_one_letter_code
_entity_poly.pdbx_strand_id
1 'polypeptide(L)'
;MDTTGQKFQHPKLSSLHRENFIWNLKNVPLLEKYLYALGQNRNREMIEQVIQLFKDEVMTKLHHFRECINHGDFNDHNILIESSKSACGDAIYQVSGILDFDDMSYGYYVFEVAITIMYMMIESKSPIQVGGHVLAGFESVIPLTPVERGALFPLVCSRFCQSLVMAAYSCQLHPENEEYLMITAKTGWKHLQQMLDMGQGAVEVIWFGTARSYESGISM
;
A
#
# COMPACT_ATOMS: atom_id res chain seq x y z
N MET A 1 -8.43 10.23 -6.44
CA MET A 1 -7.08 10.46 -7.02
C MET A 1 -7.24 11.19 -8.34
N ASP A 2 -6.32 12.08 -8.69
CA ASP A 2 -6.32 12.81 -9.98
C ASP A 2 -5.29 12.19 -10.94
N THR A 3 -5.46 12.42 -12.24
CA THR A 3 -4.57 11.98 -13.34
C THR A 3 -3.26 12.77 -13.43
N THR A 4 -3.01 13.72 -12.52
CA THR A 4 -1.88 14.67 -12.55
C THR A 4 -0.52 14.00 -12.71
N GLY A 5 -0.30 12.83 -12.11
CA GLY A 5 0.94 12.05 -12.27
C GLY A 5 1.20 11.56 -13.71
N GLN A 6 0.16 11.42 -14.54
CA GLN A 6 0.29 11.00 -15.95
C GLN A 6 0.89 12.07 -16.85
N LYS A 7 0.71 13.33 -16.50
CA LYS A 7 1.16 14.49 -17.29
C LYS A 7 2.29 15.25 -16.61
N PHE A 8 2.84 14.71 -15.52
CA PHE A 8 3.93 15.35 -14.79
C PHE A 8 5.20 15.37 -15.66
N GLN A 9 5.63 16.57 -16.03
CA GLN A 9 6.86 16.81 -16.79
C GLN A 9 7.79 17.65 -15.95
N HIS A 10 9.01 17.15 -15.72
CA HIS A 10 10.03 17.87 -14.99
C HIS A 10 11.42 17.55 -15.56
N PRO A 11 12.35 18.52 -15.67
CA PRO A 11 13.69 18.28 -16.22
C PRO A 11 14.49 17.19 -15.51
N LYS A 12 14.19 16.95 -14.22
CA LYS A 12 14.82 15.91 -13.40
C LYS A 12 13.97 14.66 -13.24
N LEU A 13 13.00 14.39 -14.13
CA LEU A 13 12.13 13.22 -14.00
C LEU A 13 12.91 11.90 -13.89
N SER A 14 14.08 11.84 -14.52
CA SER A 14 15.00 10.70 -14.43
C SER A 14 15.47 10.40 -13.01
N SER A 15 15.49 11.37 -12.09
CA SER A 15 15.87 11.14 -10.68
C SER A 15 14.86 10.27 -9.92
N LEU A 16 13.65 10.08 -10.47
CA LEU A 16 12.65 9.17 -9.90
C LEU A 16 12.94 7.70 -10.24
N HIS A 17 13.87 7.42 -11.17
CA HIS A 17 14.42 6.07 -11.35
C HIS A 17 15.45 5.79 -10.25
N ARG A 18 14.95 5.48 -9.06
CA ARG A 18 15.76 5.21 -7.88
C ARG A 18 16.09 3.71 -7.81
N GLU A 19 17.23 3.33 -8.37
CA GLU A 19 17.72 1.95 -8.28
C GLU A 19 17.88 1.52 -6.82
N ASN A 20 17.46 0.29 -6.50
CA ASN A 20 17.53 -0.28 -5.15
C ASN A 20 16.86 0.55 -4.04
N PHE A 21 15.98 1.49 -4.37
CA PHE A 21 15.24 2.26 -3.37
C PHE A 21 14.29 1.35 -2.60
N ILE A 22 14.56 1.15 -1.31
CA ILE A 22 13.92 0.11 -0.49
C ILE A 22 12.41 0.26 -0.39
N TRP A 23 11.89 1.48 -0.51
CA TRP A 23 10.45 1.79 -0.44
C TRP A 23 9.71 1.62 -1.76
N ASN A 24 10.43 1.41 -2.88
CA ASN A 24 9.77 1.00 -4.12
C ASN A 24 9.40 -0.48 -4.04
N LEU A 25 8.12 -0.82 -4.23
CA LEU A 25 7.62 -2.19 -4.11
C LEU A 25 8.30 -3.19 -5.06
N LYS A 26 8.89 -2.75 -6.18
CA LYS A 26 9.67 -3.66 -7.05
C LYS A 26 10.89 -4.27 -6.34
N ASN A 27 11.35 -3.61 -5.28
CA ASN A 27 12.57 -3.94 -4.54
C ASN A 27 12.29 -4.72 -3.25
N VAL A 28 11.09 -5.26 -3.06
CA VAL A 28 10.75 -6.12 -1.91
C VAL A 28 11.77 -7.24 -1.64
N PRO A 29 12.39 -7.91 -2.64
CA PRO A 29 13.46 -8.88 -2.39
C PRO A 29 14.66 -8.32 -1.62
N LEU A 30 14.91 -7.01 -1.64
CA LEU A 30 16.01 -6.41 -0.85
C LEU A 30 15.80 -6.54 0.66
N LEU A 31 14.57 -6.79 1.12
CA LEU A 31 14.27 -7.00 2.54
C LEU A 31 15.02 -8.19 3.14
N GLU A 32 15.44 -9.17 2.32
CA GLU A 32 16.27 -10.31 2.76
C GLU A 32 17.53 -9.86 3.51
N LYS A 33 18.09 -8.71 3.12
CA LYS A 33 19.29 -8.14 3.74
C LYS A 33 19.04 -7.62 5.16
N TYR A 34 17.78 -7.39 5.53
CA TYR A 34 17.38 -6.77 6.80
C TYR A 34 16.65 -7.72 7.75
N LEU A 35 16.37 -8.97 7.32
CA LEU A 35 15.65 -9.96 8.14
C LEU A 35 16.34 -10.30 9.46
N TYR A 36 17.65 -10.08 9.55
CA TYR A 36 18.39 -10.23 10.81
C TYR A 36 17.84 -9.33 11.92
N ALA A 37 17.26 -8.17 11.57
CA ALA A 37 16.71 -7.24 12.54
C ALA A 37 15.52 -7.83 13.32
N LEU A 38 14.84 -8.83 12.76
CA LEU A 38 13.72 -9.51 13.40
C LEU A 38 14.16 -10.64 14.34
N GLY A 39 15.41 -11.10 14.28
CA GLY A 39 15.85 -12.33 14.93
C GLY A 39 15.25 -13.59 14.29
N GLN A 40 15.28 -14.72 15.01
CA GLN A 40 14.68 -15.99 14.56
C GLN A 40 13.34 -16.20 15.24
N ASN A 41 12.24 -15.93 14.53
CA ASN A 41 10.88 -16.08 15.03
C ASN A 41 9.87 -16.24 13.87
N ARG A 42 8.61 -16.49 14.25
CA ARG A 42 7.49 -16.63 13.31
C ARG A 42 7.27 -15.39 12.41
N ASN A 43 7.58 -14.19 12.91
CA ASN A 43 7.45 -12.98 12.10
C ASN A 43 8.41 -13.03 10.92
N ARG A 44 9.67 -13.42 11.15
CA ARG A 44 10.64 -13.61 10.06
C ARG A 44 10.18 -14.64 9.04
N GLU A 45 9.67 -15.79 9.48
CA GLU A 45 9.14 -16.84 8.58
C GLU A 45 8.00 -16.32 7.69
N MET A 46 7.09 -15.52 8.25
CA MET A 46 6.03 -14.87 7.46
C MET A 46 6.59 -13.91 6.41
N ILE A 47 7.58 -13.10 6.77
CA ILE A 47 8.20 -12.18 5.80
C ILE A 47 8.88 -12.97 4.67
N GLU A 48 9.62 -14.03 5.00
CA GLU A 48 10.28 -14.89 4.01
C GLU A 48 9.25 -15.53 3.05
N GLN A 49 8.12 -16.00 3.58
CA GLN A 49 7.01 -16.51 2.77
C GLN A 49 6.46 -15.45 1.80
N VAL A 50 6.25 -14.22 2.27
CA VAL A 50 5.73 -13.13 1.42
C VAL A 50 6.74 -12.69 0.37
N ILE A 51 8.04 -12.63 0.70
CA ILE A 51 9.10 -12.34 -0.28
C ILE A 51 9.09 -13.40 -1.39
N GLN A 52 8.95 -14.67 -1.03
CA GLN A 52 8.87 -15.75 -2.02
C GLN A 52 7.61 -15.62 -2.89
N LEU A 53 6.45 -15.38 -2.26
CA LEU A 53 5.20 -15.12 -2.97
C LEU A 53 5.33 -13.95 -3.97
N PHE A 54 6.00 -12.86 -3.57
CA PHE A 54 6.25 -11.71 -4.43
C PHE A 54 7.12 -12.07 -5.65
N LYS A 55 8.20 -12.83 -5.43
CA LYS A 55 9.07 -13.28 -6.53
C LYS A 55 8.31 -14.12 -7.55
N ASP A 56 7.47 -15.04 -7.07
CA ASP A 56 6.78 -16.00 -7.93
C ASP A 56 5.59 -15.35 -8.66
N GLU A 57 4.79 -14.55 -7.95
CA GLU A 57 3.50 -14.07 -8.44
C GLU A 57 3.52 -12.63 -8.97
N VAL A 58 4.48 -11.80 -8.57
CA VAL A 58 4.52 -10.38 -8.94
C VAL A 58 5.67 -10.11 -9.90
N MET A 59 6.91 -10.50 -9.56
CA MET A 59 8.08 -10.18 -10.40
C MET A 59 7.96 -10.75 -11.82
N THR A 60 7.38 -11.94 -11.96
CA THR A 60 7.14 -12.60 -13.25
C THR A 60 6.14 -11.84 -14.13
N LYS A 61 5.31 -10.97 -13.55
CA LYS A 61 4.22 -10.26 -14.23
C LYS A 61 4.46 -8.76 -14.41
N LEU A 62 5.57 -8.20 -13.89
CA LEU A 62 5.83 -6.75 -13.92
C LEU A 62 5.72 -6.12 -15.31
N HIS A 63 6.15 -6.81 -16.35
CA HIS A 63 6.06 -6.34 -17.74
C HIS A 63 4.63 -6.19 -18.27
N HIS A 64 3.63 -6.74 -17.57
CA HIS A 64 2.20 -6.55 -17.87
C HIS A 64 1.56 -5.42 -17.06
N PHE A 65 2.25 -4.86 -16.06
CA PHE A 65 1.72 -3.75 -15.28
C PHE A 65 1.98 -2.43 -15.98
N ARG A 66 1.07 -1.47 -15.82
CA ARG A 66 1.25 -0.14 -16.37
C ARG A 66 2.07 0.71 -15.42
N GLU A 67 3.14 1.27 -15.95
CA GLU A 67 4.05 2.13 -15.20
C GLU A 67 3.39 3.47 -14.84
N CYS A 68 3.77 4.01 -13.68
CA CYS A 68 3.43 5.37 -13.29
C CYS A 68 4.47 5.93 -12.31
N ILE A 69 4.38 7.23 -12.03
CA ILE A 69 5.07 7.83 -10.91
C ILE A 69 4.26 7.53 -9.66
N ASN A 70 4.89 6.85 -8.71
CA ASN A 70 4.28 6.63 -7.42
C ASN A 70 4.61 7.77 -6.45
N HIS A 71 3.64 8.13 -5.60
CA HIS A 71 3.89 8.92 -4.39
C HIS A 71 4.78 8.12 -3.44
N GLY A 72 4.45 6.83 -3.24
CA GLY A 72 5.28 5.91 -2.47
C GLY A 72 4.98 5.88 -0.97
N ASP A 73 4.30 6.92 -0.45
CA ASP A 73 3.98 7.04 0.97
C ASP A 73 2.61 7.68 1.28
N PHE A 74 1.52 7.14 0.72
CA PHE A 74 0.15 7.57 1.04
C PHE A 74 -0.34 7.05 2.40
N ASN A 75 0.29 7.49 3.48
CA ASN A 75 -0.21 7.30 4.84
C ASN A 75 -1.17 8.43 5.27
N ASP A 76 -1.81 8.28 6.42
CA ASP A 76 -2.80 9.21 6.96
C ASP A 76 -2.22 10.59 7.32
N HIS A 77 -0.92 10.67 7.66
CA HIS A 77 -0.25 11.94 7.92
C HIS A 77 -0.02 12.77 6.64
N ASN A 78 0.02 12.11 5.48
CA ASN A 78 0.31 12.74 4.19
C ASN A 78 -0.96 13.13 3.40
N ILE A 79 -2.14 12.96 3.98
CA ILE A 79 -3.42 13.30 3.35
C ILE A 79 -4.13 14.39 4.18
N LEU A 80 -4.34 15.55 3.57
CA LEU A 80 -5.11 16.63 4.17
C LEU A 80 -6.59 16.46 3.85
N ILE A 81 -7.42 16.55 4.89
CA ILE A 81 -8.88 16.45 4.78
C ILE A 81 -9.51 17.77 5.18
N GLU A 82 -10.34 18.32 4.29
CA GLU A 82 -11.26 19.40 4.60
C GLU A 82 -12.61 18.82 4.99
N SER A 83 -13.17 19.32 6.09
CA SER A 83 -14.52 18.96 6.53
C SER A 83 -15.50 20.07 6.18
N SER A 84 -16.63 19.69 5.60
CA SER A 84 -17.75 20.57 5.29
C SER A 84 -19.06 19.94 5.76
N LYS A 85 -20.16 20.68 5.70
CA LYS A 85 -21.50 20.16 6.01
C LYS A 85 -22.27 19.97 4.72
N SER A 86 -22.86 18.79 4.57
CA SER A 86 -23.88 18.55 3.54
C SER A 86 -25.12 19.41 3.77
N ALA A 87 -25.98 19.50 2.76
CA ALA A 87 -27.29 20.14 2.88
C ALA A 87 -28.19 19.49 3.95
N CYS A 88 -27.98 18.21 4.26
CA CYS A 88 -28.69 17.46 5.31
C CYS A 88 -28.01 17.53 6.70
N GLY A 89 -26.88 18.23 6.83
CA GLY A 89 -26.18 18.43 8.10
C GLY A 89 -25.12 17.39 8.44
N ASP A 90 -24.98 16.33 7.64
CA ASP A 90 -23.92 15.33 7.77
C ASP A 90 -22.56 15.92 7.41
N ALA A 91 -21.51 15.50 8.12
CA ALA A 91 -20.14 15.88 7.81
C ALA A 91 -19.70 15.22 6.50
N ILE A 92 -19.28 16.05 5.54
CA ILE A 92 -18.62 15.61 4.31
C ILE A 92 -17.12 15.86 4.47
N TYR A 93 -16.33 14.84 4.18
CA TYR A 93 -14.88 14.93 4.17
C TYR A 93 -14.38 14.87 2.74
N GLN A 94 -13.53 15.84 2.37
CA GLN A 94 -12.90 15.90 1.05
C GLN A 94 -11.39 15.98 1.21
N VAL A 95 -10.65 15.23 0.39
CA VAL A 95 -9.19 15.38 0.31
C VAL A 95 -8.89 16.76 -0.28
N SER A 96 -8.21 17.60 0.49
CA SER A 96 -7.84 18.97 0.12
C SER A 96 -6.37 19.10 -0.27
N GLY A 97 -5.54 18.11 0.07
CA GLY A 97 -4.12 18.14 -0.26
C GLY A 97 -3.41 16.81 0.00
N ILE A 98 -2.24 16.68 -0.63
CA ILE A 98 -1.30 15.58 -0.48
C ILE A 98 0.06 16.20 -0.15
N LEU A 99 0.76 15.64 0.84
CA LEU A 99 2.05 16.11 1.32
C LEU A 99 3.12 15.03 1.16
N ASP A 100 4.37 15.45 1.32
CA ASP A 100 5.57 14.59 1.42
C ASP A 100 5.86 13.69 0.21
N PHE A 101 6.45 14.30 -0.82
CA PHE A 101 6.80 13.64 -2.07
C PHE A 101 8.23 13.07 -2.09
N ASP A 102 8.90 12.96 -0.93
CA ASP A 102 10.32 12.53 -0.86
C ASP A 102 10.51 11.05 -1.22
N ASP A 103 9.45 10.25 -1.11
CA ASP A 103 9.44 8.83 -1.47
C ASP A 103 9.00 8.56 -2.92
N MET A 104 8.80 9.63 -3.71
CA MET A 104 8.42 9.47 -5.11
C MET A 104 9.43 8.61 -5.88
N SER A 105 8.89 7.70 -6.69
CA SER A 105 9.71 6.88 -7.58
C SER A 105 8.88 6.33 -8.75
N TYR A 106 9.57 5.92 -9.82
CA TYR A 106 8.92 5.17 -10.90
C TYR A 106 8.55 3.76 -10.45
N GLY A 107 7.27 3.43 -10.55
CA GLY A 107 6.71 2.12 -10.28
C GLY A 107 5.48 1.87 -11.14
N TYR A 108 4.40 1.36 -10.56
CA TYR A 108 3.21 0.93 -11.29
C TYR A 108 1.93 1.39 -10.59
N TYR A 109 0.83 1.50 -11.33
CA TYR A 109 -0.44 1.94 -10.74
C TYR A 109 -0.88 1.06 -9.59
N VAL A 110 -0.78 -0.26 -9.77
CA VAL A 110 -1.14 -1.24 -8.75
C VAL A 110 -0.28 -1.11 -7.49
N PHE A 111 0.94 -0.60 -7.59
CA PHE A 111 1.79 -0.36 -6.41
C PHE A 111 1.22 0.76 -5.54
N GLU A 112 0.77 1.87 -6.14
CA GLU A 112 0.13 2.96 -5.40
C GLU A 112 -1.11 2.48 -4.66
N VAL A 113 -1.93 1.67 -5.34
CA VAL A 113 -3.14 1.10 -4.76
C VAL A 113 -2.78 0.21 -3.57
N ALA A 114 -1.80 -0.69 -3.73
CA ALA A 114 -1.38 -1.58 -2.65
C ALA A 114 -0.81 -0.82 -1.45
N ILE A 115 -0.02 0.24 -1.69
CA ILE A 115 0.51 1.10 -0.63
C ILE A 115 -0.62 1.80 0.13
N THR A 116 -1.55 2.41 -0.61
CA THR A 116 -2.70 3.11 -0.04
C THR A 116 -3.58 2.16 0.76
N ILE A 117 -3.88 0.97 0.21
CA ILE A 117 -4.65 -0.05 0.92
C ILE A 117 -3.96 -0.37 2.24
N MET A 118 -2.68 -0.74 2.23
CA MET A 118 -1.95 -1.12 3.44
C MET A 118 -2.08 -0.07 4.55
N TYR A 119 -1.83 1.21 4.25
CA TYR A 119 -1.96 2.26 5.26
C TYR A 119 -3.40 2.46 5.74
N MET A 120 -4.39 2.38 4.85
CA MET A 120 -5.79 2.43 5.28
C MET A 120 -6.18 1.23 6.13
N MET A 121 -5.57 0.06 5.94
CA MET A 121 -5.77 -1.11 6.80
C MET A 121 -5.25 -0.87 8.22
N ILE A 122 -4.16 -0.11 8.37
CA ILE A 122 -3.60 0.24 9.69
C ILE A 122 -4.57 1.12 10.49
N GLU A 123 -5.17 2.11 9.82
CA GLU A 123 -6.04 3.10 10.47
C GLU A 123 -7.51 2.64 10.63
N SER A 124 -7.95 1.72 9.78
CA SER A 124 -9.35 1.29 9.74
C SER A 124 -9.73 0.35 10.89
N LYS A 125 -10.91 0.58 11.48
CA LYS A 125 -11.56 -0.37 12.39
C LYS A 125 -12.01 -1.66 11.70
N SER A 126 -12.11 -1.66 10.37
CA SER A 126 -12.40 -2.81 9.53
C SER A 126 -11.26 -3.01 8.51
N PRO A 127 -10.10 -3.51 8.96
CA PRO A 127 -8.86 -3.53 8.17
C PRO A 127 -8.97 -4.28 6.87
N ILE A 128 -9.70 -5.39 6.82
CA ILE A 128 -9.82 -6.15 5.55
C ILE A 128 -10.77 -5.41 4.61
N GLN A 129 -11.92 -4.93 5.08
CA GLN A 129 -12.95 -4.33 4.23
C GLN A 129 -12.49 -3.05 3.54
N VAL A 130 -11.64 -2.24 4.19
CA VAL A 130 -11.20 -0.94 3.66
C VAL A 130 -10.48 -1.04 2.31
N GLY A 131 -9.82 -2.16 2.03
CA GLY A 131 -9.16 -2.37 0.74
C GLY A 131 -10.13 -2.26 -0.45
N GLY A 132 -11.39 -2.69 -0.28
CA GLY A 132 -12.42 -2.54 -1.31
C GLY A 132 -12.90 -1.10 -1.51
N HIS A 133 -12.95 -0.29 -0.45
CA HIS A 133 -13.30 1.13 -0.54
C HIS A 133 -12.21 1.94 -1.26
N VAL A 134 -10.94 1.67 -0.93
CA VAL A 134 -9.80 2.28 -1.63
C VAL A 134 -9.82 1.88 -3.11
N LEU A 135 -10.05 0.59 -3.39
CA LEU A 135 -10.13 0.10 -4.76
C LEU A 135 -11.27 0.76 -5.56
N ALA A 136 -12.47 0.88 -4.99
CA ALA A 136 -13.58 1.60 -5.62
C ALA A 136 -13.21 3.05 -5.98
N GLY A 137 -12.63 3.77 -5.03
CA GLY A 137 -12.21 5.16 -5.23
C GLY A 137 -11.14 5.29 -6.31
N PHE A 138 -10.15 4.39 -6.33
CA PHE A 138 -9.08 4.39 -7.32
C PHE A 138 -9.57 4.02 -8.72
N GLU A 139 -10.28 2.89 -8.85
CA GLU A 139 -10.77 2.38 -10.14
C GLU A 139 -11.83 3.27 -10.78
N SER A 140 -12.52 4.12 -10.00
CA SER A 140 -13.42 5.17 -10.53
C SER A 140 -12.71 6.19 -11.44
N VAL A 141 -11.39 6.31 -11.33
CA VAL A 141 -10.57 7.23 -12.13
C VAL A 141 -9.60 6.45 -13.02
N ILE A 142 -8.91 5.46 -12.47
CA ILE A 142 -7.93 4.64 -13.18
C ILE A 142 -8.26 3.16 -12.94
N PRO A 143 -9.08 2.54 -13.81
CA PRO A 143 -9.40 1.12 -13.70
C PRO A 143 -8.14 0.27 -13.81
N LEU A 144 -7.94 -0.68 -12.88
CA LEU A 144 -6.84 -1.63 -12.97
C LEU A 144 -7.12 -2.68 -14.04
N THR A 145 -6.07 -3.15 -14.69
CA THR A 145 -6.17 -4.34 -15.56
C THR A 145 -6.40 -5.59 -14.72
N PRO A 146 -6.93 -6.68 -15.29
CA PRO A 146 -7.09 -7.94 -14.55
C PRO A 146 -5.77 -8.47 -13.95
N VAL A 147 -4.64 -8.27 -14.65
CA VAL A 147 -3.31 -8.71 -14.20
C VAL A 147 -2.82 -7.89 -13.01
N GLU A 148 -3.00 -6.56 -13.05
CA GLU A 148 -2.73 -5.68 -11.90
C GLU A 148 -3.63 -6.03 -10.72
N ARG A 149 -4.94 -6.16 -10.95
CA ARG A 149 -5.92 -6.44 -9.90
C ARG A 149 -5.65 -7.76 -9.18
N GLY A 150 -5.26 -8.81 -9.93
CA GLY A 150 -4.88 -10.11 -9.37
C GLY A 150 -3.54 -10.13 -8.61
N ALA A 151 -2.77 -9.04 -8.64
CA ALA A 151 -1.53 -8.90 -7.87
C ALA A 151 -1.72 -8.10 -6.57
N LEU A 152 -2.92 -7.57 -6.28
CA LEU A 152 -3.14 -6.70 -5.13
C LEU A 152 -2.83 -7.37 -3.80
N PHE A 153 -3.30 -8.61 -3.59
CA PHE A 153 -3.05 -9.33 -2.33
C PHE A 153 -1.54 -9.48 -2.03
N PRO A 154 -0.71 -10.08 -2.91
CA PRO A 154 0.71 -10.21 -2.61
C PRO A 154 1.41 -8.84 -2.51
N LEU A 155 0.96 -7.82 -3.23
CA LEU A 155 1.53 -6.47 -3.15
C LEU A 155 1.25 -5.78 -1.80
N VAL A 156 0.03 -5.89 -1.28
CA VAL A 156 -0.34 -5.35 0.05
C VAL A 156 0.44 -6.06 1.15
N CYS A 157 0.52 -7.39 1.10
CA CYS A 157 1.37 -8.16 2.02
C CYS A 157 2.84 -7.71 1.94
N SER A 158 3.33 -7.46 0.73
CA SER A 158 4.71 -7.00 0.51
C SER A 158 4.97 -5.62 1.09
N ARG A 159 4.00 -4.69 1.00
CA ARG A 159 4.13 -3.37 1.62
C ARG A 159 4.13 -3.46 3.14
N PHE A 160 3.29 -4.32 3.74
CA PHE A 160 3.39 -4.62 5.18
C PHE A 160 4.80 -5.10 5.53
N CYS A 161 5.37 -6.01 4.74
CA CYS A 161 6.71 -6.52 4.97
C CYS A 161 7.77 -5.40 4.92
N GLN A 162 7.72 -4.52 3.93
CA GLN A 162 8.63 -3.37 3.84
C GLN A 162 8.55 -2.51 5.10
N SER A 163 7.36 -2.07 5.49
CA SER A 163 7.18 -1.20 6.66
C SER A 163 7.62 -1.87 7.95
N LEU A 164 7.27 -3.14 8.17
CA LEU A 164 7.55 -3.85 9.42
C LEU A 164 9.04 -4.21 9.58
N VAL A 165 9.68 -4.67 8.51
CA VAL A 165 11.12 -5.00 8.52
C VAL A 165 11.95 -3.74 8.68
N MET A 166 11.61 -2.68 7.92
CA MET A 166 12.37 -1.44 7.99
C MET A 166 12.15 -0.72 9.31
N ALA A 167 10.97 -0.79 9.93
CA ALA A 167 10.73 -0.29 11.28
C ALA A 167 11.65 -1.01 12.29
N ALA A 168 11.64 -2.35 12.29
CA ALA A 168 12.48 -3.14 13.20
C ALA A 168 13.98 -2.84 13.02
N TYR A 169 14.44 -2.73 11.77
CA TYR A 169 15.82 -2.34 11.47
C TYR A 169 16.13 -0.91 11.95
N SER A 170 15.23 0.05 11.71
CA SER A 170 15.42 1.45 12.10
C SER A 170 15.44 1.62 13.62
N CYS A 171 14.64 0.87 14.36
CA CYS A 171 14.66 0.85 15.82
C CYS A 171 16.00 0.38 16.39
N GLN A 172 16.72 -0.51 15.69
CA GLN A 172 18.07 -0.92 16.12
C GLN A 172 19.11 0.19 15.93
N LEU A 173 18.94 1.03 14.91
CA LEU A 173 19.83 2.16 14.62
C LEU A 173 19.51 3.39 15.46
N HIS A 174 18.22 3.62 15.71
CA HIS A 174 17.67 4.82 16.33
C HIS A 174 16.67 4.44 17.44
N PRO A 175 17.12 3.77 18.51
CA PRO A 175 16.24 3.34 19.60
C PRO A 175 15.51 4.51 20.27
N GLU A 176 16.06 5.71 20.22
CA GLU A 176 15.43 6.95 20.71
C GLU A 176 14.12 7.30 19.98
N ASN A 177 13.92 6.78 18.76
CA ASN A 177 12.76 7.07 17.92
C ASN A 177 11.77 5.88 17.86
N GLU A 178 11.92 4.88 18.73
CA GLU A 178 11.14 3.64 18.69
C GLU A 178 9.62 3.87 18.65
N GLU A 179 9.11 4.79 19.47
CA GLU A 179 7.67 5.07 19.55
C GLU A 179 7.08 5.50 18.19
N TYR A 180 7.82 6.34 17.46
CA TYR A 180 7.44 6.82 16.13
C TYR A 180 7.61 5.72 15.07
N LEU A 181 8.76 5.05 15.07
CA LEU A 181 9.09 4.01 14.09
C LEU A 181 8.16 2.80 14.18
N MET A 182 7.59 2.54 15.36
CA MET A 182 6.72 1.39 15.61
C MET A 182 5.23 1.68 15.42
N ILE A 183 4.82 2.89 15.00
CA ILE A 183 3.40 3.24 14.81
C ILE A 183 2.69 2.20 13.94
N THR A 184 3.21 1.94 12.73
CA THR A 184 2.68 0.91 11.82
C THR A 184 2.79 -0.50 12.41
N ALA A 185 3.86 -0.78 13.16
CA ALA A 185 4.11 -2.10 13.73
C ALA A 185 3.13 -2.48 14.86
N LYS A 186 2.47 -1.50 15.52
CA LYS A 186 1.48 -1.73 16.59
C LYS A 186 0.36 -2.67 16.16
N THR A 187 -0.12 -2.55 14.91
CA THR A 187 -1.19 -3.39 14.37
C THR A 187 -0.79 -4.15 13.10
N GLY A 188 0.28 -3.72 12.41
CA GLY A 188 0.68 -4.28 11.12
C GLY A 188 0.98 -5.77 11.15
N TRP A 189 1.66 -6.30 12.18
CA TRP A 189 1.90 -7.74 12.32
C TRP A 189 0.60 -8.56 12.38
N LYS A 190 -0.38 -8.06 13.13
CA LYS A 190 -1.70 -8.71 13.26
C LYS A 190 -2.44 -8.70 11.93
N HIS A 191 -2.42 -7.59 11.20
CA HIS A 191 -3.11 -7.48 9.92
C HIS A 191 -2.44 -8.32 8.83
N LEU A 192 -1.11 -8.36 8.79
CA LEU A 192 -0.38 -9.25 7.88
C LEU A 192 -0.69 -10.72 8.18
N GLN A 193 -0.64 -11.14 9.45
CA GLN A 193 -1.00 -12.51 9.84
C GLN A 193 -2.45 -12.82 9.45
N GLN A 194 -3.39 -11.92 9.72
CA GLN A 194 -4.80 -12.09 9.34
C GLN A 194 -5.00 -12.25 7.82
N MET A 195 -4.30 -11.44 7.01
CA MET A 195 -4.32 -11.56 5.56
C MET A 195 -3.83 -12.93 5.09
N LEU A 196 -2.71 -13.40 5.64
CA LEU A 196 -2.12 -14.70 5.30
C LEU A 196 -3.01 -15.86 5.74
N ASP A 197 -3.61 -15.78 6.93
CA ASP A 197 -4.51 -16.81 7.46
C ASP A 197 -5.81 -16.92 6.65
N MET A 198 -6.35 -15.79 6.19
CA MET A 198 -7.53 -15.77 5.31
C MET A 198 -7.21 -16.26 3.90
N GLY A 199 -6.00 -15.96 3.41
CA GLY A 199 -5.55 -16.27 2.06
C GLY A 199 -6.14 -15.35 0.98
N GLN A 200 -5.48 -15.34 -0.17
CA GLN A 200 -5.78 -14.44 -1.29
C GLN A 200 -7.25 -14.46 -1.71
N GLY A 201 -7.81 -15.65 -1.97
CA GLY A 201 -9.18 -15.77 -2.49
C GLY A 201 -10.24 -15.18 -1.56
N ALA A 202 -10.13 -15.39 -0.24
CA ALA A 202 -11.10 -14.85 0.71
C ALA A 202 -11.00 -13.33 0.83
N VAL A 203 -9.78 -12.79 0.86
CA VAL A 203 -9.54 -11.34 0.91
C VAL A 203 -10.02 -10.65 -0.37
N GLU A 204 -9.70 -11.22 -1.54
CA GLU A 204 -10.10 -10.67 -2.83
C GLU A 204 -11.63 -10.70 -3.04
N VAL A 205 -12.32 -11.72 -2.54
CA VAL A 205 -13.80 -11.74 -2.53
C VAL A 205 -14.34 -10.53 -1.77
N ILE A 206 -13.75 -10.18 -0.62
CA ILE A 206 -14.16 -9.02 0.16
C ILE A 206 -13.83 -7.73 -0.58
N TRP A 207 -12.58 -7.53 -1.00
CA TRP A 207 -12.15 -6.31 -1.67
C TRP A 207 -12.92 -6.06 -2.96
N PHE A 208 -13.03 -7.06 -3.82
CA PHE A 208 -13.69 -6.90 -5.11
C PHE A 208 -15.21 -6.88 -4.97
N GLY A 209 -15.77 -7.57 -3.97
CA GLY A 209 -17.18 -7.48 -3.62
C GLY A 209 -17.56 -6.07 -3.18
N THR A 210 -16.83 -5.52 -2.21
CA THR A 210 -17.01 -4.14 -1.74
C THR A 210 -16.79 -3.14 -2.86
N ALA A 211 -15.78 -3.31 -3.73
CA ALA A 211 -15.56 -2.37 -4.83
C ALA A 211 -16.75 -2.34 -5.81
N ARG A 212 -17.26 -3.52 -6.20
CA ARG A 212 -18.42 -3.63 -7.10
C ARG A 212 -19.72 -3.04 -6.55
N SER A 213 -19.88 -2.98 -5.23
CA SER A 213 -21.09 -2.37 -4.66
C SER A 213 -21.20 -0.87 -4.96
N TYR A 214 -20.08 -0.19 -5.24
CA TYR A 214 -20.06 1.22 -5.66
C TYR A 214 -20.39 1.41 -7.15
N GLU A 215 -20.09 0.43 -7.99
CA GLU A 215 -20.47 0.44 -9.43
C GLU A 215 -21.97 0.24 -9.62
N SER A 216 -22.63 -0.44 -8.67
CA SER A 216 -24.02 -0.88 -8.79
C SER A 216 -25.06 0.22 -8.52
N GLY A 217 -24.65 1.43 -8.11
CA GLY A 217 -25.51 2.61 -8.11
C GLY A 217 -26.87 2.49 -7.38
N ILE A 218 -26.99 1.62 -6.37
CA ILE A 218 -28.14 1.60 -5.46
C ILE A 218 -27.57 1.71 -4.05
N SER A 219 -27.58 2.94 -3.54
CA SER A 219 -27.55 3.19 -2.10
C SER A 219 -28.65 2.34 -1.47
N MET A 220 -28.29 1.51 -0.48
CA MET A 220 -29.23 1.28 0.62
C MET A 220 -29.23 2.49 1.54
#